data_AF-A0A9D6D6S7-F1
#
_entry.id   AF-A0A9D6D6S7-F1
#
_cell.length_a   1.000
_cell.length_b   1.000
_cell.length_c   1.000
_cell.angle_alpha   90.00
_cell.angle_beta   90.00
_cell.angle_gamma   90.00
#
_symmetry.space_group_name_H-M   'P 1'
#
loop_
_entity.id
_entity.type
_entity.pdbx_description
1 polymer ?
#
loop_
_entity_poly.entity_id
_entity_poly.type
_entity_poly.pdbx_seq_one_letter_code
_entity_poly.pdbx_strand_id
1 'polypeptide(L)'
;MTRALAFVVVLLIATTAWAHDERFSASKVEIRPNEVLWAVDVATDGLQKVVKLPAATLKLTEPQLQETKADIVDYLLQNLTVEINGVSVEGEPGPLAPVYETLASGETYISYARQQFRFRSAAEVKRVQLSAKFFLAITNNHHAALTVSWGAGQRVYSRYGPFELELT
;
A
#
# COMPACT_ATOMS: atom_id res chain seq x y z
N MET A 1 36.33 -7.11 -6.98
CA MET A 1 35.09 -6.79 -7.71
C MET A 1 33.92 -6.91 -6.74
N THR A 2 33.42 -5.79 -6.24
CA THR A 2 32.26 -5.78 -5.33
C THR A 2 31.54 -4.46 -5.55
N ARG A 3 30.52 -4.47 -6.42
CA ARG A 3 29.61 -3.34 -6.59
C ARG A 3 28.53 -3.46 -5.51
N ALA A 4 28.68 -2.69 -4.43
CA ALA A 4 27.60 -2.45 -3.50
C ALA A 4 26.57 -1.54 -4.22
N LEU A 5 25.40 -2.11 -4.53
CA LEU A 5 24.30 -1.36 -5.11
C LEU A 5 23.66 -0.55 -3.97
N ALA A 6 23.99 0.74 -3.90
CA ALA A 6 23.34 1.68 -3.00
C ALA A 6 21.86 1.80 -3.41
N PHE A 7 20.96 1.28 -2.56
CA PHE A 7 19.54 1.55 -2.66
C PHE A 7 19.32 3.04 -2.37
N VAL A 8 19.07 3.82 -3.43
CA VAL A 8 18.68 5.22 -3.30
C VAL A 8 17.27 5.25 -2.72
N VAL A 9 17.17 5.63 -1.45
CA VAL A 9 15.91 6.06 -0.81
C VAL A 9 15.51 7.37 -1.48
N VAL A 10 14.62 7.31 -2.47
CA VAL A 10 13.99 8.50 -3.02
C VAL A 10 13.02 9.03 -1.97
N LEU A 11 13.43 10.12 -1.32
CA LEU A 11 12.67 10.83 -0.29
C LEU A 11 11.30 11.30 -0.83
N LEU A 12 10.24 10.87 -0.13
CA LEU A 12 8.86 11.35 -0.19
C LEU A 12 8.72 12.73 0.50
N ILE A 13 9.26 13.80 -0.10
CA ILE A 13 9.26 15.13 0.57
C ILE A 13 7.90 15.86 0.46
N ALA A 14 6.97 15.39 -0.36
CA ALA A 14 5.68 16.05 -0.56
C ALA A 14 4.49 15.42 0.21
N THR A 15 4.69 14.37 1.00
CA THR A 15 3.59 13.65 1.68
C THR A 15 3.50 13.90 3.18
N THR A 16 4.46 14.61 3.79
CA THR A 16 4.55 14.70 5.26
C THR A 16 3.37 15.40 5.93
N ALA A 17 2.72 16.36 5.27
CA ALA A 17 1.56 17.05 5.84
C ALA A 17 0.27 16.21 5.82
N TRP A 18 0.17 15.21 4.95
CA TRP A 18 -1.03 14.36 4.76
C TRP A 18 -0.82 12.94 5.29
N ALA A 19 0.42 12.57 5.59
CA ALA A 19 0.80 11.30 6.19
C ALA A 19 0.16 11.05 7.58
N HIS A 20 -0.35 12.10 8.23
CA HIS A 20 -1.07 11.99 9.50
C HIS A 20 -2.59 12.10 9.35
N ASP A 21 -3.12 12.21 8.12
CA ASP A 21 -4.56 12.13 7.89
C ASP A 21 -4.97 10.65 7.92
N GLU A 22 -5.87 10.31 8.84
CA GLU A 22 -6.46 8.98 9.01
C GLU A 22 -7.17 8.47 7.73
N ARG A 23 -7.34 9.34 6.73
CA ARG A 23 -7.96 9.08 5.42
C ARG A 23 -6.94 8.90 4.30
N PHE A 24 -5.66 8.74 4.61
CA PHE A 24 -4.59 8.63 3.64
C PHE A 24 -4.05 7.20 3.52
N SER A 25 -3.77 6.78 2.28
CA SER A 25 -2.91 5.63 2.00
C SER A 25 -1.87 5.98 0.94
N ALA A 26 -0.67 5.44 1.11
CA ALA A 26 0.35 5.47 0.09
C ALA A 26 0.49 4.07 -0.52
N SER A 27 0.81 4.00 -1.79
CA SER A 27 1.00 2.73 -2.49
C SER A 27 2.16 2.80 -3.44
N LYS A 28 2.91 1.71 -3.52
CA LYS A 28 3.88 1.46 -4.59
C LYS A 28 3.38 0.31 -5.44
N VAL A 29 3.24 0.56 -6.73
CA VAL A 29 2.85 -0.46 -7.72
C VAL A 29 4.01 -0.65 -8.69
N GLU A 30 4.46 -1.88 -8.84
CA GLU A 30 5.50 -2.26 -9.80
C GLU A 30 4.88 -3.22 -10.83
N ILE A 31 4.85 -2.79 -12.09
CA ILE A 31 4.37 -3.59 -13.21
C ILE A 31 5.57 -4.25 -13.87
N ARG A 32 5.60 -5.57 -13.80
CA ARG A 32 6.62 -6.45 -14.39
C ARG A 32 6.02 -7.22 -15.56
N PRO A 33 6.86 -7.89 -16.39
CA PRO A 33 6.37 -8.58 -17.58
C PRO A 33 5.23 -9.57 -17.29
N ASN A 34 5.24 -10.29 -16.17
CA ASN A 34 4.22 -11.33 -15.89
C ASN A 34 3.55 -11.16 -14.52
N GLU A 35 3.71 -10.01 -13.86
CA GLU A 35 3.10 -9.77 -12.56
C GLU A 35 2.93 -8.28 -12.28
N VAL A 36 1.99 -7.97 -11.40
CA VAL A 36 1.90 -6.67 -10.74
C VAL A 36 2.21 -6.89 -9.26
N LEU A 37 3.15 -6.12 -8.71
CA LEU A 37 3.39 -6.07 -7.27
C LEU A 37 2.79 -4.79 -6.71
N TRP A 38 1.99 -4.91 -5.65
CA TRP A 38 1.37 -3.77 -5.00
C TRP A 38 1.71 -3.78 -3.51
N ALA A 39 2.51 -2.83 -3.06
CA ALA A 39 2.72 -2.54 -1.64
C ALA A 39 1.78 -1.41 -1.22
N VAL A 40 0.91 -1.67 -0.25
CA VAL A 40 -0.03 -0.71 0.30
C VAL A 40 0.43 -0.33 1.71
N ASP A 41 0.68 0.95 1.93
CA ASP A 41 0.97 1.53 3.23
C ASP A 41 -0.31 2.14 3.77
N VAL A 42 -0.83 1.55 4.84
CA VAL A 42 -2.03 2.01 5.52
C VAL A 42 -1.65 2.59 6.87
N ALA A 43 -2.03 3.84 7.13
CA ALA A 43 -1.80 4.47 8.42
C ALA A 43 -2.50 3.65 9.51
N THR A 44 -1.79 3.31 10.59
CA THR A 44 -2.31 2.47 11.69
C THR A 44 -3.52 3.12 12.38
N ASP A 45 -3.57 4.45 12.43
CA ASP A 45 -4.71 5.21 12.95
C ASP A 45 -5.97 5.13 12.07
N GLY A 46 -5.82 5.01 10.75
CA GLY A 46 -6.92 4.72 9.85
C GLY A 46 -7.33 3.25 9.98
N LEU A 47 -6.33 2.36 9.95
CA LEU A 47 -6.51 0.91 9.98
C LEU A 47 -7.32 0.43 11.19
N GLN A 48 -7.10 0.99 12.39
CA GLN A 48 -7.84 0.60 13.60
C GLN A 48 -9.36 0.82 13.51
N LYS A 49 -9.84 1.60 12.53
CA LYS A 49 -11.27 1.87 12.33
C LYS A 49 -11.96 0.80 11.48
N VAL A 50 -11.20 0.01 10.74
CA VAL A 50 -11.68 -1.02 9.80
C VAL A 50 -11.20 -2.43 10.17
N VAL A 51 -10.11 -2.51 10.94
CA VAL A 51 -9.52 -3.75 11.45
C VAL A 51 -9.32 -3.60 12.96
N LYS A 52 -9.62 -4.65 13.72
CA LYS A 52 -9.44 -4.64 15.18
C LYS A 52 -7.96 -4.82 15.54
N LEU A 53 -7.27 -3.73 15.85
CA LEU A 53 -5.89 -3.78 16.36
C LEU A 53 -5.86 -4.20 17.85
N PRO A 54 -4.84 -4.96 18.28
CA PRO A 54 -4.74 -5.46 19.66
C PRO A 54 -4.25 -4.41 20.65
N ALA A 55 -3.76 -3.26 20.16
CA ALA A 55 -3.32 -2.12 20.94
C ALA A 55 -3.63 -0.82 20.20
N ALA A 56 -3.65 0.28 20.94
CA ALA A 56 -3.68 1.61 20.34
C ALA A 56 -2.42 1.86 19.50
N THR A 57 -2.55 2.61 18.41
CA THR A 57 -1.50 2.88 17.41
C THR A 57 -0.12 3.17 18.01
N LEU A 58 -0.02 4.12 18.95
CA LEU A 58 1.27 4.51 19.55
C LEU A 58 1.93 3.42 20.39
N LYS A 59 1.19 2.38 20.77
CA LYS A 59 1.68 1.25 21.59
C LYS A 59 1.70 -0.07 20.81
N LEU A 60 1.40 -0.04 19.52
CA LEU A 60 1.38 -1.23 18.68
C LEU A 60 2.80 -1.75 18.49
N THR A 61 3.01 -3.03 18.79
CA THR A 61 4.29 -3.71 18.59
C THR A 61 4.29 -4.53 17.30
N GLU A 62 5.47 -4.90 16.78
CA GLU A 62 5.52 -5.75 15.57
C GLU A 62 4.83 -7.10 15.74
N PRO A 63 5.00 -7.86 16.86
CA PRO A 63 4.30 -9.13 17.03
C PRO A 63 2.79 -8.96 16.99
N GLN A 64 2.28 -7.92 17.66
CA GLN A 64 0.86 -7.55 17.64
C GLN A 64 0.35 -7.17 16.25
N LEU A 65 1.17 -6.47 15.45
CA LEU A 65 0.84 -6.19 14.05
C LEU A 65 0.81 -7.48 13.21
N GLN A 66 1.72 -8.43 13.46
CA GLN A 66 1.71 -9.71 12.75
C GLN A 66 0.51 -10.58 13.12
N GLU A 67 0.04 -10.52 14.37
CA GLU A 67 -1.18 -11.21 14.81
C GLU A 67 -2.43 -10.77 14.04
N THR A 68 -2.48 -9.50 13.58
CA THR A 68 -3.60 -8.97 12.79
C THR A 68 -3.42 -9.11 11.28
N LYS A 69 -2.35 -9.78 10.82
CA LYS A 69 -2.03 -9.86 9.39
C LYS A 69 -3.19 -10.39 8.55
N ALA A 70 -3.87 -11.45 9.01
CA ALA A 70 -4.99 -12.05 8.28
C ALA A 70 -6.12 -11.04 8.07
N ASP A 71 -6.54 -10.34 9.13
CA ASP A 71 -7.61 -9.34 9.06
C ASP A 71 -7.24 -8.16 8.15
N ILE A 72 -5.96 -7.73 8.17
CA ILE A 72 -5.45 -6.68 7.27
C ILE A 72 -5.49 -7.13 5.82
N VAL A 73 -5.03 -8.35 5.54
CA VAL A 73 -5.04 -8.94 4.20
C VAL A 73 -6.47 -9.05 3.67
N ASP A 74 -7.39 -9.58 4.48
CA ASP A 74 -8.79 -9.76 4.11
C ASP A 74 -9.46 -8.42 3.81
N TYR A 75 -9.27 -7.43 4.68
CA TYR A 75 -9.79 -6.08 4.46
C TYR A 75 -9.25 -5.48 3.14
N LEU A 76 -7.94 -5.59 2.89
CA LEU A 76 -7.34 -5.00 1.69
C LEU A 76 -7.80 -5.71 0.42
N LEU A 77 -7.84 -7.04 0.39
CA LEU A 77 -8.29 -7.80 -0.78
C LEU A 77 -9.79 -7.64 -1.07
N GLN A 78 -10.63 -7.39 -0.06
CA GLN A 78 -12.05 -7.05 -0.29
C GLN A 78 -12.24 -5.68 -0.97
N ASN A 79 -11.23 -4.81 -0.86
CA ASN A 79 -11.30 -3.42 -1.31
C ASN A 79 -10.32 -3.09 -2.43
N LEU A 80 -9.51 -4.05 -2.88
CA LEU A 80 -8.52 -3.91 -3.93
C LEU A 80 -8.83 -4.91 -5.04
N THR A 81 -8.85 -4.44 -6.28
CA THR A 81 -9.02 -5.29 -7.46
C THR A 81 -7.95 -4.92 -8.48
N VAL A 82 -7.40 -5.94 -9.13
CA VAL A 82 -6.46 -5.77 -10.24
C VAL A 82 -6.99 -6.57 -11.43
N GLU A 83 -7.06 -5.91 -12.57
CA GLU A 83 -7.24 -6.59 -13.85
C GLU A 83 -5.97 -6.45 -14.68
N ILE A 84 -5.50 -7.54 -15.26
CA ILE A 84 -4.37 -7.58 -16.17
C ILE A 84 -4.87 -8.04 -17.53
N ASN A 85 -4.60 -7.25 -18.58
CA ASN A 85 -5.03 -7.54 -19.94
C ASN A 85 -6.55 -7.82 -20.06
N GLY A 86 -7.37 -7.19 -19.23
CA GLY A 86 -8.83 -7.38 -19.18
C GLY A 86 -9.29 -8.63 -18.41
N VAL A 87 -8.39 -9.29 -17.68
CA VAL A 87 -8.70 -10.45 -16.82
C VAL A 87 -8.50 -10.07 -15.37
N SER A 88 -9.53 -10.24 -14.54
CA SER A 88 -9.40 -10.08 -13.08
C SER A 88 -8.48 -11.15 -12.50
N VAL A 89 -7.51 -10.73 -11.69
CA VAL A 89 -6.49 -11.60 -11.11
C VAL A 89 -6.53 -11.51 -9.59
N GLU A 90 -6.41 -12.67 -8.94
CA GLU A 90 -6.39 -12.75 -7.47
C GLU A 90 -5.04 -12.27 -6.92
N GLY A 91 -5.08 -11.62 -5.76
CA GLY A 91 -3.88 -11.17 -5.06
C GLY A 91 -3.31 -12.24 -4.15
N GLU A 92 -2.06 -12.61 -4.36
CA GLU A 92 -1.26 -13.44 -3.46
C GLU A 92 -0.73 -12.55 -2.31
N PRO A 93 -1.12 -12.77 -1.05
CA PRO A 93 -0.63 -11.99 0.08
C PRO A 93 0.86 -12.23 0.32
N GLY A 94 1.63 -11.14 0.36
CA GLY A 94 3.05 -11.12 0.68
C GLY A 94 3.33 -10.81 2.16
N PRO A 95 4.54 -10.33 2.49
CA PRO A 95 4.89 -9.92 3.85
C PRO A 95 4.08 -8.69 4.29
N LEU A 96 3.79 -8.67 5.58
CA LEU A 96 3.35 -7.49 6.32
C LEU A 96 4.57 -6.91 7.04
N ALA A 97 4.85 -5.63 6.86
CA ALA A 97 5.97 -4.97 7.51
C ALA A 97 5.52 -3.69 8.24
N PRO A 98 6.09 -3.40 9.42
CA PRO A 98 5.90 -2.11 10.07
C PRO A 98 6.68 -1.02 9.32
N VAL A 99 6.10 0.18 9.25
CA VAL A 99 6.80 1.40 8.86
C VAL A 99 6.81 2.32 10.06
N TYR A 100 8.00 2.82 10.40
CA TYR A 100 8.25 3.57 11.62
C TYR A 100 8.33 5.07 11.39
N GLU A 101 7.84 5.82 12.36
CA GLU A 101 8.09 7.25 12.50
C GLU A 101 8.59 7.56 13.90
N THR A 102 9.29 8.69 14.03
CA THR A 102 9.82 9.19 15.30
C THR A 102 9.04 10.44 15.71
N LEU A 103 8.47 10.42 16.91
CA LEU A 103 7.83 11.58 17.51
C LEU A 103 8.86 12.64 17.91
N ALA A 104 8.40 13.87 18.15
CA ALA A 104 9.26 14.94 18.67
C ALA A 104 9.90 14.61 20.03
N SER A 105 9.30 13.68 20.79
CA SER A 105 9.86 13.13 22.04
C SER A 105 11.04 12.18 21.83
N GLY A 106 11.31 11.74 20.59
CA GLY A 106 12.31 10.74 20.24
C GLY A 106 11.79 9.30 20.26
N GLU A 107 10.54 9.08 20.70
CA GLU A 107 9.89 7.77 20.69
C GLU A 107 9.53 7.35 19.26
N THR A 108 9.86 6.10 18.90
CA THR A 108 9.50 5.49 17.62
C THR A 108 8.25 4.65 17.75
N TYR A 109 7.32 4.76 16.80
CA TYR A 109 6.09 3.97 16.76
C TYR A 109 5.80 3.49 15.34
N ILE A 110 4.92 2.48 15.20
CA ILE A 110 4.49 1.97 13.90
C ILE A 110 3.41 2.91 13.34
N SER A 111 3.79 3.77 12.39
CA SER A 111 2.87 4.72 11.75
C SER A 111 2.09 4.09 10.59
N TYR A 112 2.69 3.14 9.86
CA TYR A 112 2.00 2.40 8.80
C TYR A 112 2.20 0.90 8.91
N ALA A 113 1.18 0.18 8.48
CA ALA A 113 1.24 -1.23 8.11
C ALA A 113 1.44 -1.32 6.59
N ARG A 114 2.60 -1.83 6.16
CA ARG A 114 2.90 -2.10 4.74
C ARG A 114 2.55 -3.54 4.41
N GLN A 115 1.47 -3.75 3.68
CA GLN A 115 1.10 -5.07 3.15
C GLN A 115 1.48 -5.15 1.66
N GLN A 116 2.18 -6.22 1.28
CA GLN A 116 2.52 -6.48 -0.11
C GLN A 116 1.56 -7.51 -0.73
N PHE A 117 1.25 -7.34 -2.01
CA PHE A 117 0.49 -8.29 -2.82
C PHE A 117 1.21 -8.55 -4.14
N ARG A 118 1.09 -9.78 -4.63
CA ARG A 118 1.50 -10.16 -5.99
C ARG A 118 0.26 -10.58 -6.78
N PHE A 119 0.11 -10.08 -7.99
CA PHE A 119 -0.93 -10.47 -8.94
C PHE A 119 -0.25 -11.06 -10.16
N ARG A 120 -0.43 -12.36 -10.41
CA ARG A 120 0.24 -13.05 -11.52
C ARG A 120 -0.53 -12.91 -12.82
N SER A 121 0.22 -12.90 -13.91
CA SER A 121 -0.31 -13.00 -15.26
C SER A 121 0.35 -14.16 -15.99
N ALA A 122 -0.45 -14.93 -16.74
CA ALA A 122 0.05 -15.99 -17.61
C ALA A 122 0.67 -15.44 -18.91
N ALA A 123 0.34 -14.20 -19.27
CA ALA A 123 0.82 -13.52 -20.46
C ALA A 123 1.55 -12.23 -20.08
N GLU A 124 2.33 -11.70 -21.02
CA GLU A 124 2.98 -10.41 -20.84
C GLU A 124 1.94 -9.31 -20.51
N VAL A 125 2.19 -8.53 -19.47
CA VAL A 125 1.35 -7.41 -19.04
C VAL A 125 1.44 -6.29 -20.07
N LYS A 126 0.31 -5.97 -20.71
CA LYS A 126 0.17 -4.90 -21.72
C LYS A 126 -0.81 -3.81 -21.28
N ARG A 127 -1.72 -4.15 -20.38
CA ARG A 127 -2.68 -3.24 -19.76
C ARG A 127 -2.94 -3.70 -18.33
N VAL A 128 -3.07 -2.73 -17.42
CA VAL A 128 -3.45 -2.98 -16.03
C VAL A 128 -4.56 -2.00 -15.65
N GLN A 129 -5.63 -2.51 -15.03
CA GLN A 129 -6.60 -1.68 -14.31
C GLN A 129 -6.44 -1.93 -12.83
N LEU A 130 -6.08 -0.88 -12.09
CA LEU A 130 -5.95 -0.87 -10.65
C LEU A 130 -7.19 -0.21 -10.06
N SER A 131 -7.90 -0.91 -9.19
CA SER A 131 -9.07 -0.36 -8.50
C SER A 131 -8.94 -0.52 -7.00
N ALA A 132 -9.30 0.51 -6.25
CA ALA A 132 -9.44 0.38 -4.80
C ALA A 132 -10.54 1.27 -4.24
N LYS A 133 -11.12 0.84 -3.11
CA LYS A 133 -12.18 1.53 -2.38
C LYS A 133 -11.95 1.51 -0.86
N PHE A 134 -10.70 1.73 -0.45
CA PHE A 134 -10.33 1.74 0.96
C PHE A 134 -11.15 2.76 1.75
N PHE A 135 -11.53 2.37 2.98
CA PHE A 135 -12.23 3.20 3.95
C PHE A 135 -13.59 3.74 3.48
N LEU A 136 -14.15 3.22 2.38
CA LEU A 136 -15.40 3.72 1.81
C LEU A 136 -16.57 3.68 2.81
N ALA A 137 -16.60 2.67 3.70
CA ALA A 137 -17.60 2.57 4.76
C ALA A 137 -17.51 3.70 5.81
N ILE A 138 -16.39 4.43 5.84
CA ILE A 138 -16.08 5.47 6.83
C ILE A 138 -16.02 6.86 6.16
N THR A 139 -15.52 6.95 4.93
CA THR A 139 -15.36 8.21 4.21
C THR A 139 -15.40 8.01 2.69
N ASN A 140 -16.06 8.92 1.99
CA ASN A 140 -16.03 9.00 0.52
C ASN A 140 -14.81 9.79 0.01
N ASN A 141 -14.03 10.40 0.91
CA ASN A 141 -12.92 11.30 0.57
C ASN A 141 -11.55 10.72 0.96
N HIS A 142 -11.42 9.40 1.00
CA HIS A 142 -10.12 8.75 1.22
C HIS A 142 -9.13 9.16 0.11
N HIS A 143 -7.93 9.60 0.47
CA HIS A 143 -6.88 9.98 -0.46
C HIS A 143 -5.88 8.84 -0.65
N ALA A 144 -5.82 8.30 -1.87
CA ALA A 144 -4.83 7.31 -2.28
C ALA A 144 -3.73 7.97 -3.13
N ALA A 145 -2.49 7.91 -2.66
CA ALA A 145 -1.31 8.29 -3.43
C ALA A 145 -0.61 7.04 -3.96
N LEU A 146 -0.56 6.87 -5.29
CA LEU A 146 0.07 5.72 -5.93
C LEU A 146 1.34 6.14 -6.67
N THR A 147 2.46 5.51 -6.36
CA THR A 147 3.67 5.55 -7.19
C THR A 147 3.73 4.29 -8.03
N VAL A 148 3.58 4.45 -9.35
CA VAL A 148 3.54 3.36 -10.32
C VAL A 148 4.86 3.33 -11.10
N SER A 149 5.51 2.17 -11.14
CA SER A 149 6.70 1.90 -11.95
C SER A 149 6.36 0.86 -13.02
N TRP A 150 6.65 1.15 -14.28
CA TRP A 150 6.50 0.22 -15.41
C TRP A 150 7.62 0.44 -16.42
N GLY A 151 8.42 -0.60 -16.66
CA GLY A 151 9.62 -0.50 -17.49
C GLY A 151 10.61 0.50 -16.88
N ALA A 152 11.05 1.48 -17.67
CA ALA A 152 11.92 2.56 -17.19
C ALA A 152 11.13 3.77 -16.63
N GLY A 153 9.80 3.77 -16.72
CA GLY A 153 8.95 4.89 -16.31
C GLY A 153 8.51 4.79 -14.85
N GLN A 154 8.38 5.94 -14.20
CA GLN A 154 7.71 6.09 -12.92
C GLN A 154 6.75 7.27 -12.97
N ARG A 155 5.54 7.09 -12.45
CA ARG A 155 4.50 8.14 -12.38
C ARG A 155 3.83 8.12 -11.02
N VAL A 156 3.42 9.29 -10.55
CA VAL A 156 2.67 9.45 -9.30
C VAL A 156 1.23 9.84 -9.63
N TYR A 157 0.29 9.18 -9.00
CA TYR A 157 -1.14 9.41 -9.14
C TYR A 157 -1.75 9.74 -7.78
N SER A 158 -2.66 10.69 -7.77
CA SER A 158 -3.49 11.04 -6.62
C SER A 158 -4.94 10.72 -6.95
N ARG A 159 -5.64 10.00 -6.06
CA ARG A 159 -7.03 9.59 -6.23
C ARG A 159 -7.81 9.84 -4.94
N TYR A 160 -9.08 10.21 -5.06
CA TYR A 160 -9.97 10.48 -3.94
C TYR A 160 -11.20 9.59 -4.01
N GLY A 161 -11.58 9.00 -2.88
CA GLY A 161 -12.65 8.02 -2.80
C GLY A 161 -12.31 6.71 -3.51
N PRO A 162 -13.32 5.93 -3.92
CA PRO A 162 -13.14 4.80 -4.82
C PRO A 162 -12.53 5.26 -6.14
N PHE A 163 -11.56 4.50 -6.64
CA PHE A 163 -10.92 4.84 -7.91
C PHE A 163 -10.71 3.62 -8.80
N GLU A 164 -10.58 3.93 -10.09
CA GLU A 164 -10.01 3.05 -11.10
C GLU A 164 -8.87 3.81 -11.80
N LEU A 165 -7.78 3.10 -12.06
CA LEU A 165 -6.61 3.62 -12.74
C LEU A 165 -6.18 2.63 -13.81
N GLU A 166 -6.46 2.96 -15.06
CA GLU A 166 -5.97 2.24 -16.22
C GLU A 166 -4.56 2.68 -16.59
N LEU A 167 -3.71 1.71 -16.91
CA LEU A 167 -2.32 1.88 -17.31
C LEU A 167 -2.04 1.03 -18.55
N THR A 168 -1.26 1.59 -19.49
CA THR A 168 -0.79 0.96 -20.73
C THR A 168 0.62 1.43 -21.07
#